data_AF-W8ZAP1-F1
#
_entry.id   AF-W8ZAP1-F1
#
_cell.length_a   1.000
_cell.length_b   1.000
_cell.length_c   1.000
_cell.angle_alpha   90.00
_cell.angle_beta   90.00
_cell.angle_gamma   90.00
#
_symmetry.space_group_name_H-M   'P 1'
#
loop_
_entity.id
_entity.type
_entity.pdbx_description
1 polymer ?
#
loop_
_entity_poly.entity_id
_entity_poly.type
_entity_poly.pdbx_seq_one_letter_code
_entity_poly.pdbx_strand_id
1 'polypeptide(L)' 'MNKQEFEDTLQNFSFFLSSRRRTSSTIKRYVYGIENFGRWLQTSNRFQEKNVWNKINKEDFEAYFQELIYKGKYGEKTIH' A
#
# COMPACT_ATOMS: atom_id res chain seq x y z
N MET A 1 12.51 4.06 4.40
CA MET A 1 11.63 3.45 5.42
C MET A 1 12.24 2.11 5.80
N ASN A 2 12.27 1.78 7.09
CA ASN A 2 12.72 0.45 7.51
C ASN A 2 11.53 -0.50 7.65
N LYS A 3 11.81 -1.80 7.82
CA LYS A 3 10.76 -2.82 7.94
C LYS A 3 9.81 -2.55 9.13
N GLN A 4 10.35 -2.13 10.27
CA GLN A 4 9.57 -1.85 11.48
C GLN A 4 8.61 -0.67 11.26
N GLU A 5 9.09 0.42 10.66
CA GLU A 5 8.28 1.61 10.34
C GLU A 5 7.10 1.26 9.42
N PHE A 6 7.31 0.32 8.49
CA PHE A 6 6.23 -0.18 7.62
C PHE A 6 5.22 -1.06 8.38
N GLU A 7 5.68 -1.97 9.23
CA GLU A 7 4.82 -2.81 10.07
C GLU A 7 3.99 -1.96 11.05
N ASP A 8 4.60 -0.94 11.66
CA ASP A 8 3.94 0.03 12.52
C ASP A 8 2.87 0.81 11.74
N THR A 9 3.15 1.18 10.48
CA THR A 9 2.16 1.83 9.61
C THR A 9 0.94 0.94 9.37
N LEU A 10 1.15 -0.35 9.06
CA LEU A 10 0.07 -1.31 8.86
C LEU A 10 -0.76 -1.51 10.12
N GLN A 11 -0.10 -1.64 11.28
CA GLN A 11 -0.77 -1.83 12.56
C GLN A 11 -1.60 -0.60 12.95
N ASN A 12 -1.01 0.60 12.87
CA ASN A 12 -1.69 1.86 13.17
C ASN A 12 -2.89 2.09 12.24
N PHE A 13 -2.75 1.77 10.95
CA PHE A 13 -3.85 1.88 10.00
C PHE A 13 -4.97 0.88 10.28
N SER A 14 -4.63 -0.36 10.64
CA SER A 14 -5.61 -1.38 11.04
C SER A 14 -6.41 -0.94 12.28
N PHE A 15 -5.73 -0.40 13.30
CA PHE A 15 -6.39 0.17 14.48
C PHE A 15 -7.26 1.38 14.14
N PHE A 16 -6.79 2.26 13.25
CA PHE A 16 -7.58 3.39 12.76
C PHE A 16 -8.88 2.94 12.07
N LEU A 17 -8.82 1.93 11.19
CA LEU A 17 -10.02 1.42 10.55
C LEU A 17 -10.97 0.71 11.54
N SER A 18 -10.40 0.02 12.53
CA SER A 18 -11.17 -0.62 13.61
C SER A 18 -11.91 0.42 14.46
N SER A 19 -11.26 1.54 14.82
CA SER A 19 -11.91 2.63 15.58
C SER A 19 -13.02 3.31 14.77
N ARG A 20 -12.94 3.26 13.43
CA ARG A 20 -14.00 3.70 12.50
C ARG A 20 -15.08 2.64 12.25
N ARG A 21 -15.12 1.57 13.04
CA ARG A 21 -16.10 0.46 12.95
C ARG A 21 -16.14 -0.21 11.56
N ARG A 22 -15.02 -0.24 10.84
CA ARG A 22 -14.92 -1.03 9.61
C ARG A 22 -14.94 -2.52 9.96
N THR A 23 -15.54 -3.33 9.09
CA THR A 23 -15.60 -4.78 9.29
C THR A 23 -14.21 -5.38 9.11
N SER A 24 -13.96 -6.53 9.76
CA SER A 24 -12.67 -7.23 9.65
C SER A 24 -12.31 -7.59 8.21
N SER A 25 -13.29 -7.87 7.35
CA SER A 25 -13.04 -8.14 5.93
C SER A 25 -12.59 -6.89 5.17
N THR A 26 -13.21 -5.73 5.42
CA THR A 26 -12.78 -4.46 4.85
C THR A 26 -11.38 -4.08 5.32
N ILE A 27 -11.09 -4.25 6.62
CA ILE A 27 -9.77 -3.98 7.19
C ILE A 27 -8.71 -4.84 6.51
N LYS A 28 -8.93 -6.15 6.42
CA LYS A 28 -8.02 -7.08 5.72
C LYS A 28 -7.76 -6.66 4.28
N ARG A 29 -8.82 -6.26 3.55
CA ARG A 29 -8.69 -5.83 2.15
C ARG A 29 -7.84 -4.56 2.00
N TYR A 30 -8.02 -3.59 2.90
CA TYR A 30 -7.23 -2.35 2.85
C TYR A 30 -5.79 -2.55 3.31
N VAL A 31 -5.56 -3.34 4.37
CA VAL A 31 -4.21 -3.72 4.81
C VAL A 31 -3.47 -4.45 3.69
N TYR A 32 -4.13 -5.40 3.02
CA TYR A 32 -3.55 -6.09 1.85
C TYR A 32 -3.14 -5.12 0.74
N GLY A 33 -3.93 -4.08 0.48
CA GLY A 33 -3.59 -3.04 -0.50
C GLY A 33 -2.28 -2.33 -0.15
N ILE A 34 -2.12 -1.92 1.11
CA ILE A 34 -0.89 -1.26 1.57
C ILE A 34 0.30 -2.23 1.57
N GLU A 35 0.10 -3.49 1.98
CA GLU A 35 1.13 -4.53 1.91
C GLU A 35 1.61 -4.77 0.46
N ASN A 36 0.67 -4.84 -0.48
CA ASN A 36 0.98 -5.00 -1.89
C ASN A 36 1.78 -3.81 -2.44
N PHE A 37 1.35 -2.59 -2.11
CA PHE A 37 2.08 -1.36 -2.45
C PHE A 37 3.47 -1.33 -1.80
N GLY A 38 3.62 -1.78 -0.56
CA GLY A 38 4.91 -1.90 0.12
C GLY A 38 5.87 -2.85 -0.58
N ARG A 39 5.39 -3.97 -1.11
CA ARG A 39 6.20 -4.89 -1.94
C ARG A 39 6.66 -4.20 -3.23
N TRP A 40 5.79 -3.42 -3.86
CA TRP A 40 6.16 -2.64 -5.04
C TRP A 40 7.22 -1.57 -4.72
N LEU A 41 7.12 -0.89 -3.57
CA LEU A 41 8.15 0.04 -3.10
C LEU A 41 9.51 -0.65 -2.92
N GLN A 42 9.53 -1.90 -2.47
CA GLN A 42 10.77 -2.68 -2.32
C GLN A 42 11.39 -3.00 -3.68
N THR A 43 10.58 -3.44 -4.65
CA THR A 43 11.06 -3.79 -5.99
C THR A 43 11.47 -2.57 -6.82
N SER A 44 10.88 -1.41 -6.57
CA SER A 44 11.24 -0.14 -7.21
C SER A 44 12.42 0.59 -6.52
N ASN A 45 13.04 -0.03 -5.51
CA ASN A 45 14.13 0.53 -4.69
C ASN A 45 13.78 1.80 -3.90
N ARG A 46 12.50 2.19 -3.87
CA ARG A 46 11.99 3.38 -3.16
C ARG A 46 11.77 3.15 -1.68
N PHE A 47 11.64 1.89 -1.26
CA PHE A 47 11.43 1.52 0.13
C PHE A 47 12.51 2.08 1.06
N GLN A 48 13.75 2.21 0.59
CA GLN A 48 14.87 2.72 1.39
C GLN A 48 14.85 4.25 1.58
N GLU A 49 13.99 4.98 0.86
CA GLU A 49 13.90 6.44 0.98
C GLU A 49 13.42 6.86 2.38
N LYS A 50 14.13 7.81 3.01
CA LYS A 50 13.64 8.45 4.24
C LYS A 50 12.39 9.27 3.94
N ASN A 51 11.39 9.16 4.81
CA ASN A 51 10.09 9.83 4.69
C ASN A 51 9.36 9.51 3.38
N VAL A 52 9.40 8.24 2.94
CA VAL A 52 8.79 7.80 1.67
C VAL A 52 7.32 8.22 1.57
N TRP A 53 6.56 8.10 2.67
CA TRP A 53 5.15 8.50 2.73
C TRP A 53 4.89 9.96 2.33
N ASN A 54 5.82 10.87 2.65
CA ASN A 54 5.70 12.30 2.30
C ASN A 54 6.19 12.62 0.89
N LYS A 55 6.83 11.65 0.22
CA LYS A 55 7.44 11.80 -1.11
C LYS A 55 6.69 11.07 -2.20
N ILE A 56 5.78 10.17 -1.83
CA ILE A 56 4.90 9.51 -2.79
C ILE A 56 4.03 10.57 -3.45
N ASN A 57 4.08 10.59 -4.77
CA ASN A 57 3.32 11.51 -5.61
C ASN A 57 2.38 10.74 -6.55
N LYS A 58 1.74 11.47 -7.46
CA LYS A 58 0.78 10.88 -8.40
C LYS A 58 1.47 9.93 -9.39
N GLU A 59 2.66 10.28 -9.84
CA GLU A 59 3.45 9.50 -10.81
C GLU A 59 3.80 8.13 -10.24
N ASP A 60 4.02 8.03 -8.94
CA ASP A 60 4.28 6.77 -8.24
C ASP A 60 3.07 5.86 -8.20
N PHE A 61 1.89 6.45 -7.93
CA PHE A 61 0.64 5.70 -8.00
C PHE A 61 0.36 5.21 -9.42
N GLU A 62 0.59 6.05 -10.42
CA GLU A 62 0.44 5.66 -11.83
C GLU A 62 1.39 4.50 -12.18
N ALA A 63 2.68 4.60 -11.82
CA ALA A 63 3.65 3.53 -12.05
C ALA A 63 3.24 2.22 -11.36
N TYR A 64 2.78 2.30 -10.11
CA TYR A 64 2.27 1.14 -9.37
C TYR A 64 1.05 0.52 -10.05
N PHE A 65 0.04 1.31 -10.43
CA PHE A 65 -1.18 0.81 -11.06
C PHE A 65 -0.90 0.22 -12.44
N GLN A 66 -0.02 0.84 -13.24
CA GLN A 66 0.42 0.27 -14.50
C GLN A 66 1.08 -1.10 -14.28
N GLU A 67 1.95 -1.26 -13.28
CA GLU A 67 2.51 -2.58 -12.96
C GLU A 67 1.45 -3.61 -12.56
N LEU A 68 0.43 -3.23 -11.79
CA LEU A 68 -0.68 -4.13 -11.46
C LEU A 68 -1.46 -4.56 -12.71
N ILE A 69 -1.74 -3.65 -13.63
CA ILE A 69 -2.43 -3.93 -14.89
C ILE A 69 -1.59 -4.90 -15.74
N TYR A 70 -0.32 -4.55 -15.99
CA TYR A 70 0.55 -5.26 -16.92
C TYR A 70 1.04 -6.61 -16.38
N LYS A 71 1.46 -6.70 -15.12
CA LYS A 71 2.02 -7.92 -14.53
C LYS A 71 0.97 -8.79 -13.84
N GLY A 72 -0.04 -8.18 -13.23
CA GLY A 72 -1.00 -8.87 -12.38
C GLY A 72 -2.30 -9.29 -13.07
N LYS A 73 -2.60 -8.78 -14.28
CA LYS A 73 -3.90 -8.94 -14.96
C LYS A 73 -5.09 -8.57 -14.05
N TYR A 74 -4.89 -7.62 -13.13
CA TYR A 74 -5.96 -7.14 -12.26
C TYR A 74 -7.02 -6.42 -13.09
N GLY A 75 -8.29 -6.75 -12.88
CA GLY A 75 -9.40 -6.07 -13.54
C GLY A 75 -9.63 -4.66 -12.96
N GLU A 76 -10.27 -3.78 -13.73
CA GLU A 76 -10.51 -2.36 -13.37
C GLU A 76 -11.07 -2.16 -11.97
N LYS A 77 -12.01 -3.00 -11.52
CA LYS A 77 -12.63 -2.94 -10.18
C LYS A 77 -11.66 -3.20 -9.01
N THR A 78 -10.45 -3.65 -9.29
CA THR A 78 -9.40 -3.85 -8.28
C THR A 78 -8.47 -2.64 -8.19
N ILE A 79 -8.45 -1.81 -9.24
CA ILE A 79 -7.58 -0.65 -9.39
C ILE A 79 -8.33 0.64 -9.01
N HIS A 80 -9.61 0.76 -9.41
CA HIS A 80 -10.54 1.83 -9.04
C HIS A 80 -11.28 1.51 -7.73
#